data_AF-A0A5N6DMJ8-F1
#
_entry.id   AF-A0A5N6DMJ8-F1
#
_cell.length_a   1.000
_cell.length_b   1.000
_cell.length_c   1.000
_cell.angle_alpha   90.00
_cell.angle_beta   90.00
_cell.angle_gamma   90.00
#
_symmetry.space_group_name_H-M   'P 1'
#
loop_
_entity.id
_entity.type
_entity.pdbx_description
1 polymer ?
#
loop_
_entity_poly.entity_id
_entity_poly.type
_entity_poly.pdbx_seq_one_letter_code
_entity_poly.pdbx_strand_id
1 'polypeptide(L)'
;MASTATTVPTQDHVLVPETLLKKRKSQEQARAVAREEAEKKKAASKEKRAAIFKRAESYVKEYRDAEREKIRLARVARKEGNFYVPEEPKLVFVIRIKGINKISPQPRKILQLLRLLQINNGTFVRLTKATQEMLTIINPYIAYGYPNLKSIRELIYKRGYGKVNKQRVAISDNQIIEENLGKYGIVCVEDLIHEIYTVGPNFKQANNFLWPFKLSNPTGGFHKRKFKHFIEGGDYGNREENINALIRQMN
;
A
#
# COMPACT_ATOMS: atom_id res chain seq x y z
N MET A 1 -68.42 -12.90 39.04
CA MET A 1 -67.40 -13.96 39.18
C MET A 1 -66.14 -13.33 39.72
N ALA A 2 -65.80 -13.59 40.98
CA ALA A 2 -64.62 -13.02 41.62
C ALA A 2 -63.36 -13.73 41.10
N SER A 3 -62.38 -12.98 40.60
CA SER A 3 -61.10 -13.51 40.13
C SER A 3 -60.35 -14.14 41.31
N THR A 4 -60.08 -15.45 41.24
CA THR A 4 -59.26 -16.17 42.22
C THR A 4 -57.83 -15.62 42.18
N ALA A 5 -57.45 -14.86 43.20
CA ALA A 5 -56.08 -14.39 43.38
C ALA A 5 -55.19 -15.58 43.73
N THR A 6 -54.30 -15.97 42.82
CA THR A 6 -53.29 -16.99 43.04
C THR A 6 -52.25 -16.50 44.05
N THR A 7 -51.97 -17.31 45.08
CA THR A 7 -50.95 -17.04 46.12
C THR A 7 -49.50 -17.20 45.64
N VAL A 8 -49.30 -17.54 44.36
CA VAL A 8 -47.97 -17.70 43.77
C VAL A 8 -47.37 -16.30 43.55
N PRO A 9 -46.21 -15.97 44.13
CA PRO A 9 -45.56 -14.69 43.91
C PRO A 9 -45.30 -14.49 42.41
N THR A 10 -45.85 -13.43 41.84
CA THR A 10 -45.52 -13.02 40.48
C THR A 10 -44.12 -12.40 40.45
N GLN A 11 -43.51 -12.30 39.27
CA GLN A 11 -42.14 -11.80 39.10
C GLN A 11 -41.94 -10.39 39.69
N ASP A 12 -43.02 -9.61 39.79
CA ASP A 12 -43.06 -8.26 40.36
C ASP A 12 -43.03 -8.23 41.90
N HIS A 13 -43.30 -9.35 42.58
CA HIS A 13 -43.24 -9.48 44.04
C HIS A 13 -41.84 -9.85 44.56
N VAL A 14 -40.90 -10.17 43.66
CA VAL A 14 -39.51 -10.52 44.01
C VAL A 14 -38.65 -9.25 44.04
N LEU A 15 -38.32 -8.78 45.26
CA LEU A 15 -37.44 -7.61 45.45
C LEU A 15 -36.05 -7.88 44.86
N VAL A 16 -35.71 -7.12 43.81
CA VAL A 16 -34.41 -7.22 43.14
C VAL A 16 -33.33 -6.64 44.05
N PRO A 17 -32.18 -7.34 44.23
CA PRO A 17 -31.07 -6.83 45.01
C PRO A 17 -30.58 -5.45 44.53
N GLU A 18 -30.29 -4.55 45.48
CA GLU A 18 -29.83 -3.18 45.20
C GLU A 18 -28.55 -3.15 44.33
N THR A 19 -27.68 -4.15 44.50
CA THR A 19 -26.45 -4.35 43.72
C THR A 19 -26.75 -4.58 42.23
N LEU A 20 -27.81 -5.31 41.90
CA LEU A 20 -28.28 -5.53 40.53
C LEU A 20 -28.85 -4.25 39.92
N LEU A 21 -29.60 -3.45 40.69
CA LEU A 21 -30.13 -2.16 40.24
C LEU A 21 -29.00 -1.17 39.94
N LYS A 22 -27.99 -1.07 40.82
CA LYS A 22 -26.78 -0.25 40.59
C LYS A 22 -26.01 -0.70 39.35
N LYS A 23 -25.86 -2.01 39.14
CA LYS A 23 -25.21 -2.57 37.93
C LYS A 23 -25.98 -2.25 36.65
N ARG A 24 -27.31 -2.38 36.65
CA ARG A 24 -28.17 -2.01 35.49
C ARG A 24 -28.02 -0.54 35.14
N LYS A 25 -28.10 0.36 36.13
CA LYS A 25 -27.92 1.81 35.93
C LYS A 25 -26.55 2.16 35.35
N SER A 26 -25.47 1.56 35.87
CA SER A 26 -24.11 1.74 35.35
C SER A 26 -23.97 1.24 33.91
N GLN A 27 -24.54 0.07 33.59
CA GLN A 27 -24.52 -0.48 32.24
C GLN A 27 -25.35 0.35 31.25
N GLU A 28 -26.50 0.87 31.66
CA GLU A 28 -27.32 1.78 30.84
C GLU A 28 -26.59 3.08 30.54
N GLN A 29 -25.94 3.68 31.55
CA GLN A 29 -25.09 4.86 31.36
C GLN A 29 -23.93 4.58 30.40
N ALA A 30 -23.21 3.47 30.59
CA ALA A 30 -22.12 3.07 29.69
C ALA A 30 -22.61 2.82 28.25
N ARG A 31 -23.80 2.22 28.09
CA ARG A 31 -24.44 2.01 26.78
C ARG A 31 -24.86 3.33 26.14
N ALA A 32 -25.39 4.29 26.91
CA ALA A 32 -25.76 5.61 26.41
C ALA A 32 -24.53 6.36 25.90
N VAL A 33 -23.46 6.42 26.70
CA VAL A 33 -22.18 7.03 26.29
C VAL A 33 -21.61 6.35 25.05
N ALA A 34 -21.58 5.01 25.02
CA ALA A 34 -21.08 4.28 23.85
C ALA A 34 -21.92 4.52 22.58
N ARG A 35 -23.25 4.69 22.71
CA ARG A 35 -24.13 5.05 21.59
C ARG A 35 -23.84 6.45 21.08
N GLU A 36 -23.73 7.44 21.96
CA GLU A 36 -23.39 8.81 21.58
C GLU A 36 -22.02 8.89 20.89
N GLU A 37 -21.01 8.17 21.42
CA GLU A 37 -19.69 8.08 20.77
C GLU A 37 -19.75 7.39 19.41
N ALA A 38 -20.54 6.32 19.27
CA ALA A 38 -20.71 5.62 18.00
C ALA A 38 -21.38 6.52 16.96
N GLU A 39 -22.39 7.31 17.35
CA GLU A 39 -23.05 8.27 16.46
C GLU A 39 -22.08 9.38 16.01
N LYS A 40 -21.31 9.95 16.94
CA LYS A 40 -20.27 10.95 16.62
C LYS A 40 -19.22 10.37 15.67
N LYS A 41 -18.73 9.15 15.93
CA LYS A 41 -17.76 8.45 15.06
C LYS A 41 -18.34 8.17 13.68
N LYS A 42 -19.62 7.78 13.60
CA LYS A 42 -20.31 7.52 12.33
C LYS A 42 -20.46 8.80 11.49
N ALA A 43 -20.83 9.92 12.12
CA ALA A 43 -20.90 11.21 11.46
C ALA A 43 -19.53 11.65 10.92
N ALA A 44 -18.49 11.62 11.76
CA ALA A 44 -17.13 11.96 11.35
C ALA A 44 -16.59 11.04 10.25
N SER A 45 -16.87 9.73 10.31
CA SER A 45 -16.48 8.77 9.27
C SER A 45 -17.15 9.07 7.93
N LYS A 46 -18.42 9.48 7.93
CA LYS A 46 -19.14 9.86 6.71
C LYS A 46 -18.51 11.09 6.04
N GLU A 47 -18.17 12.11 6.82
CA GLU A 47 -17.49 13.32 6.33
C GLU A 47 -16.10 12.98 5.77
N LYS A 48 -15.31 12.21 6.52
CA LYS A 48 -13.99 11.73 6.07
C LYS A 48 -14.09 10.95 4.76
N ARG A 49 -15.08 10.05 4.63
CA ARG A 49 -15.28 9.26 3.42
C ARG A 49 -15.61 10.14 2.21
N ALA A 50 -16.43 11.17 2.39
CA ALA A 50 -16.73 12.14 1.33
C ALA A 50 -15.48 12.92 0.90
N ALA A 51 -14.65 13.33 1.86
CA ALA A 51 -13.39 14.02 1.56
C ALA A 51 -12.38 13.10 0.82
N ILE A 52 -12.23 11.85 1.26
CA ILE A 52 -11.38 10.84 0.61
C ILE A 52 -11.84 10.60 -0.83
N PHE A 53 -13.15 10.49 -1.07
CA PHE A 53 -13.69 10.27 -2.42
C PHE A 53 -13.35 11.44 -3.36
N LYS A 54 -13.55 12.69 -2.91
CA LYS A 54 -13.18 13.87 -3.70
C LYS A 54 -11.68 13.94 -3.99
N ARG A 55 -10.82 13.55 -3.04
CA ARG A 55 -9.37 13.47 -3.27
C ARG A 55 -9.02 12.41 -4.31
N ALA A 56 -9.58 11.21 -4.20
CA ALA A 56 -9.36 10.14 -5.17
C ALA A 56 -9.78 10.57 -6.59
N GLU A 57 -10.91 11.28 -6.71
CA GLU A 57 -11.35 11.86 -7.99
C GLU A 57 -10.32 12.86 -8.55
N SER A 58 -9.79 13.75 -7.71
CA SER A 58 -8.76 14.71 -8.12
C SER A 58 -7.48 14.03 -8.60
N TYR A 59 -7.01 12.96 -7.94
CA TYR A 59 -5.84 12.21 -8.38
C TYR A 59 -6.08 11.51 -9.73
N VAL A 60 -7.26 10.91 -9.93
CA VAL A 60 -7.61 10.30 -11.21
C VAL A 60 -7.60 11.33 -12.34
N LYS A 61 -8.11 12.54 -12.07
CA LYS A 61 -8.03 13.66 -13.01
C LYS A 61 -6.59 14.05 -13.30
N GLU A 62 -5.77 14.24 -12.27
CA GLU A 62 -4.34 14.56 -12.38
C GLU A 62 -3.58 13.54 -13.23
N TYR A 63 -3.78 12.24 -13.00
CA TYR A 63 -3.12 11.19 -13.78
C TYR A 63 -3.51 11.23 -15.26
N ARG A 64 -4.80 11.43 -15.56
CA ARG A 64 -5.30 11.51 -16.94
C ARG A 64 -4.77 12.75 -17.65
N ASP A 65 -4.76 13.89 -16.95
CA ASP A 65 -4.28 15.15 -17.51
C ASP A 65 -2.76 15.08 -17.76
N ALA A 66 -1.99 14.48 -16.85
CA ALA A 66 -0.55 14.26 -17.04
C ALA A 66 -0.24 13.32 -18.23
N GLU A 67 -1.02 12.25 -18.42
CA GLU A 67 -0.86 11.35 -19.57
C GLU A 67 -1.20 12.06 -20.89
N ARG A 68 -2.31 12.81 -20.93
CA ARG A 68 -2.72 13.61 -22.09
C ARG A 68 -1.68 14.67 -22.44
N GLU A 69 -1.11 15.31 -21.43
CA GLU A 69 -0.12 16.36 -21.62
C GLU A 69 1.17 15.82 -22.25
N LYS A 70 1.66 14.66 -21.79
CA LYS A 70 2.81 13.97 -22.43
C LYS A 70 2.55 13.70 -23.90
N ILE A 71 1.36 13.23 -24.25
CA ILE A 71 0.95 12.97 -25.64
C ILE A 71 0.85 14.28 -26.44
N ARG A 72 0.28 15.33 -25.83
CA ARG A 72 0.15 16.66 -26.46
C ARG A 72 1.53 17.23 -26.80
N LEU A 73 2.45 17.27 -25.85
CA LEU A 73 3.82 17.77 -26.04
C LEU A 73 4.56 17.00 -27.14
N ALA A 74 4.45 15.67 -27.16
CA ALA A 74 5.03 14.84 -28.21
C ALA A 74 4.47 15.16 -29.62
N ARG A 75 3.17 15.47 -29.72
CA ARG A 75 2.52 15.87 -30.98
C ARG A 75 2.94 17.27 -31.43
N VAL A 76 3.02 18.23 -30.50
CA VAL A 76 3.47 19.61 -30.80
C VAL A 76 4.90 19.60 -31.32
N ALA A 77 5.81 18.92 -30.61
CA ALA A 77 7.20 18.80 -31.04
C ALA A 77 7.30 18.21 -32.45
N ARG A 78 6.58 17.11 -32.73
CA ARG A 78 6.55 16.49 -34.06
C ARG A 78 6.00 17.43 -35.14
N LYS A 79 4.99 18.25 -34.82
CA LYS A 79 4.42 19.23 -35.76
C LYS A 79 5.42 20.33 -36.12
N GLU A 80 6.23 20.75 -35.17
CA GLU A 80 7.27 21.77 -35.35
C GLU A 80 8.58 21.21 -35.94
N GLY A 81 8.69 19.89 -36.12
CA GLY A 81 9.91 19.23 -36.56
C GLY A 81 10.96 19.02 -35.44
N ASN A 82 10.58 19.29 -34.19
CA ASN A 82 11.40 19.12 -32.99
C ASN A 82 11.19 17.74 -32.34
N PHE A 83 12.11 17.35 -31.44
CA PHE A 83 12.00 16.12 -30.66
C PHE A 83 11.59 16.42 -29.21
N TYR A 84 10.57 15.72 -28.72
CA TYR A 84 10.20 15.74 -27.31
C TYR A 84 10.89 14.60 -26.56
N VAL A 85 11.73 14.95 -25.59
CA VAL A 85 12.37 13.99 -24.68
C VAL A 85 11.56 13.95 -23.38
N PRO A 86 10.98 12.80 -22.99
CA PRO A 86 10.20 12.70 -21.76
C PRO A 86 11.10 12.83 -20.53
N GLU A 87 10.50 13.23 -19.41
CA GLU A 87 11.20 13.30 -18.12
C GLU A 87 11.72 11.91 -17.69
N GLU A 88 12.92 11.89 -17.12
CA GLU A 88 13.49 10.67 -16.55
C GLU A 88 12.64 10.13 -15.38
N PRO A 89 12.50 8.80 -15.28
CA PRO A 89 11.67 8.18 -14.25
C PRO A 89 12.26 8.33 -12.85
N LYS A 90 11.42 8.77 -11.90
CA LYS A 90 11.80 9.02 -10.50
C LYS A 90 11.62 7.80 -9.60
N LEU A 91 10.92 6.76 -10.06
CA LEU A 91 10.53 5.60 -9.27
C LEU A 91 10.93 4.30 -9.95
N VAL A 92 11.42 3.35 -9.17
CA VAL A 92 11.78 2.00 -9.62
C VAL A 92 11.14 0.97 -8.71
N PHE A 93 10.64 -0.13 -9.29
CA PHE A 93 10.28 -1.31 -8.54
C PHE A 93 11.36 -2.36 -8.71
N VAL A 94 11.88 -2.86 -7.58
CA VAL A 94 13.01 -3.77 -7.54
C VAL A 94 12.58 -5.11 -6.99
N ILE A 95 12.81 -6.18 -7.75
CA ILE A 95 12.49 -7.56 -7.39
C ILE A 95 13.78 -8.35 -7.23
N ARG A 96 13.93 -9.05 -6.11
CA ARG A 96 15.08 -9.96 -5.91
C ARG A 96 14.85 -11.28 -6.63
N ILE A 97 15.75 -11.62 -7.55
CA ILE A 97 15.63 -12.85 -8.36
C ILE A 97 16.62 -13.95 -7.96
N LYS A 98 17.76 -13.63 -7.30
CA LYS A 98 18.71 -14.62 -6.79
C LYS A 98 18.48 -14.93 -5.30
N GLY A 99 18.67 -16.19 -4.90
CA GLY A 99 18.65 -16.64 -3.50
C GLY A 99 19.78 -16.06 -2.64
N ILE A 100 19.96 -16.56 -1.42
CA ILE A 100 20.95 -16.01 -0.43
C ILE A 100 22.37 -16.56 -0.60
N ASN A 101 22.52 -17.69 -1.29
CA ASN A 101 23.78 -18.41 -1.40
C ASN A 101 24.68 -17.80 -2.48
N LYS A 102 26.00 -17.85 -2.25
CA LYS A 102 27.04 -17.40 -3.20
C LYS A 102 26.84 -15.94 -3.65
N ILE A 103 26.64 -15.04 -2.69
CA ILE A 103 26.61 -13.58 -2.87
C ILE A 103 27.72 -12.97 -2.02
N SER A 104 28.55 -12.13 -2.64
CA SER A 104 29.62 -11.39 -1.97
C SER A 104 29.09 -10.43 -0.90
N PRO A 105 29.89 -10.05 0.10
CA PRO A 105 29.43 -9.26 1.25
C PRO A 105 28.83 -7.89 0.85
N GLN A 106 29.43 -7.20 -0.12
CA GLN A 106 29.01 -5.85 -0.53
C GLN A 106 27.60 -5.84 -1.17
N PRO A 107 27.30 -6.61 -2.24
CA PRO A 107 25.95 -6.74 -2.77
C PRO A 107 24.93 -7.26 -1.74
N ARG A 108 25.35 -8.18 -0.85
CA ARG A 108 24.48 -8.68 0.23
C ARG A 108 24.04 -7.56 1.16
N LYS A 109 24.95 -6.65 1.53
CA LYS A 109 24.63 -5.51 2.38
C LYS A 109 23.66 -4.54 1.70
N ILE A 110 23.85 -4.27 0.41
CA ILE A 110 22.96 -3.41 -0.38
C ILE A 110 21.54 -4.01 -0.45
N LEU A 111 21.41 -5.31 -0.71
CA LEU A 111 20.11 -6.00 -0.70
C LEU A 111 19.41 -5.90 0.67
N GLN A 112 20.16 -5.95 1.77
CA GLN A 112 19.62 -5.75 3.12
C GLN A 112 19.14 -4.31 3.33
N LEU A 113 19.88 -3.30 2.86
CA LEU A 113 19.48 -1.89 2.94
C LEU A 113 18.16 -1.63 2.17
N LEU A 114 18.01 -2.27 1.01
CA LEU A 114 16.77 -2.23 0.23
C LEU A 114 15.66 -3.14 0.79
N ARG A 115 15.89 -3.84 1.91
CA ARG A 115 14.94 -4.77 2.55
C ARG A 115 14.58 -6.00 1.68
N LEU A 116 15.42 -6.34 0.71
CA LEU A 116 15.28 -7.48 -0.20
C LEU A 116 15.94 -8.74 0.39
N LEU A 117 15.39 -9.27 1.48
CA LEU A 117 16.00 -10.37 2.25
C LEU A 117 15.76 -11.76 1.65
N GLN A 118 14.65 -11.97 0.97
CA GLN A 118 14.23 -13.25 0.39
C GLN A 118 14.07 -13.13 -1.13
N ILE A 119 14.13 -14.26 -1.84
CA ILE A 119 13.82 -14.31 -3.27
C ILE A 119 12.35 -13.89 -3.49
N ASN A 120 12.07 -13.24 -4.62
CA ASN A 120 10.76 -12.69 -4.99
C ASN A 120 10.22 -11.64 -4.01
N ASN A 121 11.07 -11.07 -3.15
CA ASN A 121 10.72 -9.83 -2.47
C ASN A 121 10.77 -8.66 -3.45
N GLY A 122 9.79 -7.77 -3.36
CA GLY A 122 9.69 -6.53 -4.11
C GLY A 122 9.69 -5.30 -3.20
N THR A 123 10.33 -4.21 -3.61
CA THR A 123 10.23 -2.91 -2.93
C THR A 123 10.21 -1.78 -3.95
N PHE A 124 9.56 -0.67 -3.61
CA PHE A 124 9.74 0.60 -4.31
C PHE A 124 11.05 1.25 -3.88
N VAL A 125 11.73 1.90 -4.81
CA VAL A 125 12.97 2.67 -4.59
C VAL A 125 12.85 3.98 -5.35
N ARG A 126 13.11 5.11 -4.66
CA ARG A 126 13.26 6.41 -5.31
C ARG A 126 14.57 6.41 -6.10
N LEU A 127 14.51 6.81 -7.37
CA LEU A 127 15.68 6.90 -8.24
C LEU A 127 16.40 8.24 -7.97
N THR A 128 17.59 8.11 -7.40
CA THR A 128 18.60 9.14 -7.18
C THR A 128 19.93 8.62 -7.70
N LYS A 129 20.92 9.49 -7.93
CA LYS A 129 22.27 9.07 -8.34
C LYS A 129 22.85 8.01 -7.39
N ALA A 130 22.73 8.21 -6.08
CA ALA A 130 23.23 7.27 -5.07
C ALA A 130 22.54 5.89 -5.16
N THR A 131 21.21 5.85 -5.30
CA THR A 131 20.48 4.58 -5.44
C THR A 131 20.77 3.91 -6.78
N GLN A 132 21.04 4.68 -7.83
CA GLN A 132 21.41 4.13 -9.14
C GLN A 132 22.73 3.37 -9.06
N GLU A 133 23.75 3.96 -8.41
CA GLU A 133 25.03 3.27 -8.15
C GLU A 133 24.84 2.00 -7.31
N MET A 134 23.98 2.05 -6.29
CA MET A 134 23.64 0.86 -5.51
C MET A 134 23.01 -0.23 -6.38
N LEU A 135 22.08 0.13 -7.28
CA LEU A 135 21.43 -0.80 -8.21
C LEU A 135 22.43 -1.39 -9.22
N THR A 136 23.40 -0.61 -9.71
CA THR A 136 24.48 -1.08 -10.57
C THR A 136 25.29 -2.20 -9.92
N ILE A 137 25.63 -2.07 -8.63
CA ILE A 137 26.40 -3.09 -7.90
C ILE A 137 25.60 -4.39 -7.71
N ILE A 138 24.30 -4.30 -7.44
CA ILE A 138 23.45 -5.48 -7.22
C ILE A 138 22.77 -6.00 -8.48
N ASN A 139 23.06 -5.41 -9.64
CA ASN A 139 22.40 -5.67 -10.93
C ASN A 139 22.21 -7.17 -11.24
N PRO A 140 23.20 -8.07 -11.04
CA PRO A 140 23.06 -9.51 -11.34
C PRO A 140 22.08 -10.27 -10.42
N TYR A 141 21.61 -9.64 -9.34
CA TYR A 141 20.80 -10.27 -8.29
C TYR A 141 19.32 -9.84 -8.32
N ILE A 142 19.01 -8.79 -9.08
CA ILE A 142 17.70 -8.15 -9.12
C ILE A 142 17.18 -8.02 -10.54
N ALA A 143 15.86 -7.95 -10.67
CA ALA A 143 15.16 -7.45 -11.84
C ALA A 143 14.46 -6.15 -11.41
N TYR A 144 14.60 -5.08 -12.18
CA TYR A 144 13.97 -3.81 -11.83
C TYR A 144 13.52 -3.04 -13.07
N GLY A 145 12.67 -2.05 -12.87
CA GLY A 145 12.21 -1.15 -13.91
C GLY A 145 11.17 -0.17 -13.40
N TYR A 146 10.49 0.50 -14.31
CA TYR A 146 9.56 1.60 -14.00
C TYR A 146 8.13 1.05 -13.84
N PRO A 147 7.58 1.07 -12.62
CA PRO A 147 6.24 0.56 -12.39
C PRO A 147 5.20 1.59 -12.88
N ASN A 148 4.18 1.12 -13.57
CA ASN A 148 3.05 1.96 -13.94
C ASN A 148 2.02 2.04 -12.79
N LEU A 149 1.09 3.01 -12.88
CA LEU A 149 0.07 3.24 -11.85
C LEU A 149 -0.77 1.98 -11.55
N LYS A 150 -1.07 1.18 -12.58
CA LYS A 150 -1.83 -0.06 -12.43
C LYS A 150 -1.06 -1.08 -11.59
N SER A 151 0.22 -1.31 -11.89
CA SER A 151 1.06 -2.26 -11.16
C SER A 151 1.28 -1.83 -9.71
N ILE A 152 1.45 -0.53 -9.42
CA ILE A 152 1.53 -0.03 -8.05
C ILE A 152 0.21 -0.28 -7.31
N ARG A 153 -0.92 0.08 -7.94
CA ARG A 153 -2.25 -0.13 -7.37
C ARG A 153 -2.48 -1.60 -7.03
N GLU A 154 -2.28 -2.50 -7.99
CA GLU A 154 -2.50 -3.94 -7.78
C GLU A 154 -1.57 -4.52 -6.72
N LEU A 155 -0.31 -4.07 -6.63
CA LEU A 155 0.62 -4.51 -5.58
C LEU A 155 0.13 -4.08 -4.19
N ILE A 156 -0.25 -2.82 -4.02
CA ILE A 156 -0.70 -2.29 -2.73
C ILE A 156 -2.04 -2.94 -2.32
N TYR A 157 -3.01 -3.08 -3.23
CA TYR A 157 -4.29 -3.69 -2.90
C TYR A 157 -4.21 -5.20 -2.64
N LYS A 158 -3.45 -5.96 -3.45
CA LYS A 158 -3.43 -7.43 -3.35
C LYS A 158 -2.38 -7.94 -2.36
N ARG A 159 -1.25 -7.26 -2.26
CA ARG A 159 -0.07 -7.73 -1.51
C ARG A 159 0.46 -6.69 -0.52
N GLY A 160 -0.25 -5.59 -0.30
CA GLY A 160 0.13 -4.53 0.63
C GLY A 160 0.00 -4.96 2.08
N TYR A 161 1.12 -4.87 2.80
CA TYR A 161 1.17 -5.00 4.25
C TYR A 161 1.85 -3.76 4.82
N GLY A 162 1.31 -3.23 5.91
CA GLY A 162 1.91 -2.16 6.69
C GLY A 162 2.84 -2.71 7.77
N LYS A 163 3.90 -1.96 8.08
CA LYS A 163 4.79 -2.18 9.21
C LYS A 163 4.28 -1.37 10.40
N VAL A 164 3.43 -1.98 11.22
CA VAL A 164 2.84 -1.37 12.42
C VAL A 164 3.49 -2.00 13.65
N ASN A 165 4.10 -1.20 14.53
CA ASN A 165 4.79 -1.70 15.73
C ASN A 165 5.79 -2.83 15.44
N LYS A 166 6.52 -2.73 14.31
CA LYS A 166 7.45 -3.76 13.79
C LYS A 166 6.79 -5.10 13.38
N GLN A 167 5.46 -5.18 13.40
CA GLN A 167 4.71 -6.32 12.92
C GLN A 167 4.24 -6.09 11.47
N ARG A 168 4.00 -7.20 10.76
CA ARG A 168 3.50 -7.20 9.39
C ARG A 168 1.97 -7.33 9.43
N VAL A 169 1.25 -6.23 9.21
CA VAL A 169 -0.22 -6.16 9.29
C VAL A 169 -0.81 -5.95 7.90
N ALA A 170 -1.85 -6.68 7.54
CA ALA A 170 -2.52 -6.52 6.24
C ALA A 170 -3.21 -5.15 6.18
N ILE A 171 -3.14 -4.48 5.02
CA ILE A 171 -3.83 -3.20 4.82
C ILE A 171 -5.28 -3.49 4.43
N SER A 172 -6.13 -3.77 5.42
CA SER A 172 -7.56 -4.06 5.22
C SER A 172 -8.46 -2.83 5.36
N ASP A 173 -8.02 -1.83 6.14
CA ASP A 173 -8.79 -0.61 6.39
C ASP A 173 -7.87 0.63 6.33
N ASN A 174 -8.47 1.77 5.94
CA ASN A 174 -7.80 3.07 5.89
C ASN A 174 -7.37 3.56 7.27
N GLN A 175 -8.02 3.10 8.36
CA GLN A 175 -7.62 3.45 9.73
C GLN A 175 -6.14 3.09 10.01
N ILE A 176 -5.68 1.93 9.52
CA ILE A 176 -4.29 1.48 9.69
C ILE A 176 -3.31 2.47 9.02
N ILE A 177 -3.69 3.04 7.88
CA ILE A 177 -2.89 4.04 7.17
C ILE A 177 -2.95 5.38 7.91
N GLU A 178 -4.15 5.86 8.25
CA GLU A 178 -4.37 7.14 8.92
C GLU A 178 -3.62 7.22 10.26
N GLU A 179 -3.64 6.16 11.08
CA GLU A 179 -2.95 6.13 12.37
C GLU A 179 -1.42 6.26 12.23
N ASN A 180 -0.83 5.69 11.17
CA ASN A 180 0.62 5.63 10.99
C ASN A 180 1.17 6.79 10.13
N LEU A 181 0.40 7.22 9.13
CA LEU A 181 0.81 8.18 8.11
C LEU A 181 -0.06 9.45 8.07
N GLY A 182 -1.12 9.55 8.88
CA GLY A 182 -2.04 10.70 8.89
C GLY A 182 -1.34 12.02 9.21
N LYS A 183 -0.27 12.00 10.01
CA LYS A 183 0.60 13.18 10.25
C LYS A 183 1.26 13.78 9.00
N TYR A 184 1.35 12.99 7.93
CA TYR A 184 1.90 13.41 6.64
C TYR A 184 0.81 13.74 5.61
N GLY A 185 -0.46 13.76 6.02
CA GLY A 185 -1.61 13.98 5.13
C GLY A 185 -2.06 12.74 4.35
N ILE A 186 -1.46 11.57 4.60
CA ILE A 186 -1.81 10.31 3.93
C ILE A 186 -2.85 9.59 4.78
N VAL A 187 -4.11 9.61 4.34
CA VAL A 187 -5.25 9.11 5.12
C VAL A 187 -5.79 7.79 4.56
N CYS A 188 -5.67 7.58 3.25
CA CYS A 188 -6.24 6.42 2.58
C CYS A 188 -5.25 5.69 1.67
N VAL A 189 -5.67 4.53 1.16
CA VAL A 189 -4.88 3.73 0.22
C VAL A 189 -4.57 4.50 -1.07
N GLU A 190 -5.51 5.31 -1.58
CA GLU A 190 -5.27 6.09 -2.82
C GLU A 190 -4.28 7.24 -2.58
N ASP A 191 -4.29 7.88 -1.40
CA ASP A 191 -3.23 8.84 -1.03
C ASP A 191 -1.86 8.14 -0.98
N LEU A 192 -1.80 6.91 -0.43
CA LEU A 192 -0.56 6.13 -0.38
C LEU A 192 -0.06 5.75 -1.79
N ILE A 193 -0.96 5.36 -2.69
CA ILE A 193 -0.63 5.07 -4.09
C ILE A 193 -0.10 6.33 -4.77
N HIS A 194 -0.77 7.48 -4.57
CA HIS A 194 -0.37 8.76 -5.14
C HIS A 194 1.02 9.19 -4.68
N GLU A 195 1.28 9.13 -3.37
CA GLU A 195 2.56 9.50 -2.78
C GLU A 195 3.71 8.62 -3.32
N ILE A 196 3.46 7.32 -3.51
CA ILE A 196 4.44 6.39 -4.08
C ILE A 196 4.66 6.68 -5.57
N TYR A 197 3.59 6.82 -6.36
CA TYR A 197 3.68 7.00 -7.81
C TYR A 197 4.32 8.33 -8.21
N THR A 198 3.93 9.43 -7.57
CA THR A 198 4.46 10.77 -7.84
C THR A 198 5.82 11.02 -7.18
N VAL A 199 6.22 10.14 -6.25
CA VAL A 199 7.46 10.29 -5.47
C VAL A 199 7.44 11.59 -4.65
N GLY A 200 6.34 11.78 -3.92
CA GLY A 200 6.06 12.96 -3.12
C GLY A 200 7.05 13.23 -1.97
N PRO A 201 6.86 14.31 -1.19
CA PRO A 201 7.78 14.72 -0.14
C PRO A 201 7.93 13.69 1.00
N ASN A 202 6.89 12.90 1.27
CA ASN A 202 6.82 11.91 2.34
C ASN A 202 6.99 10.46 1.83
N PHE A 203 7.52 10.29 0.61
CA PHE A 203 7.79 8.98 0.02
C PHE A 203 8.60 8.05 0.93
N LYS A 204 9.60 8.59 1.64
CA LYS A 204 10.46 7.78 2.52
C LYS A 204 9.63 7.12 3.63
N GLN A 205 8.67 7.85 4.19
CA GLN A 205 7.80 7.43 5.27
C GLN A 205 6.75 6.45 4.73
N ALA A 206 6.10 6.76 3.61
CA ALA A 206 5.16 5.90 2.92
C ALA A 206 5.77 4.54 2.52
N ASN A 207 6.95 4.56 1.90
CA ASN A 207 7.63 3.34 1.47
C ASN A 207 8.20 2.53 2.64
N ASN A 208 8.61 3.18 3.74
CA ASN A 208 9.06 2.47 4.94
C ASN A 208 7.90 1.83 5.71
N PHE A 209 6.71 2.44 5.67
CA PHE A 209 5.46 1.85 6.17
C PHE A 209 5.11 0.58 5.39
N LEU A 210 5.24 0.59 4.06
CA LEU A 210 5.06 -0.63 3.27
C LEU A 210 6.11 -1.69 3.65
N TRP A 211 5.63 -2.86 4.07
CA TRP A 211 6.46 -4.05 4.20
C TRP A 211 6.86 -4.53 2.79
N PRO A 212 8.10 -5.02 2.58
CA PRO A 212 8.49 -5.56 1.28
C PRO A 212 7.48 -6.57 0.74
N PHE A 213 7.03 -6.37 -0.49
CA PHE A 213 6.03 -7.21 -1.14
C PHE A 213 6.58 -8.62 -1.29
N LYS A 214 5.84 -9.62 -0.79
CA LYS A 214 6.16 -11.03 -1.01
C LYS A 214 5.44 -11.49 -2.26
N LEU A 215 6.16 -11.60 -3.38
CA LEU A 215 5.60 -11.99 -4.68
C LEU A 215 5.67 -13.50 -4.87
N SER A 216 4.79 -14.06 -5.71
CA SER A 216 4.89 -15.45 -6.14
C SER A 216 5.92 -15.62 -7.26
N ASN A 217 6.25 -16.86 -7.61
CA ASN A 217 6.99 -17.13 -8.84
C ASN A 217 6.17 -16.64 -10.06
N PRO A 218 6.83 -16.13 -11.11
CA PRO A 218 6.13 -15.67 -12.30
C PRO A 218 5.39 -16.84 -12.98
N THR A 219 4.13 -16.63 -13.37
CA THR A 219 3.40 -17.55 -14.23
C THR A 219 4.15 -17.76 -15.55
N GLY A 220 4.42 -19.01 -15.93
CA GLY A 220 5.27 -19.35 -17.08
C GLY A 220 6.77 -19.42 -16.77
N GLY A 221 7.18 -19.07 -15.55
CA GLY A 221 8.57 -19.13 -15.10
C GLY A 221 9.43 -17.96 -15.56
N PHE A 222 10.67 -17.96 -15.11
CA PHE A 222 11.70 -17.05 -15.60
C PHE A 222 12.22 -17.54 -16.97
N HIS A 223 12.89 -16.67 -17.72
CA HIS A 223 13.58 -17.07 -18.94
C HIS A 223 14.59 -18.20 -18.65
N LYS A 224 14.82 -19.09 -19.63
CA LYS A 224 15.74 -20.25 -19.50
C LYS A 224 17.11 -19.86 -18.95
N ARG A 225 17.59 -18.65 -19.28
CA ARG A 225 18.86 -18.08 -18.79
C ARG A 225 18.60 -16.91 -17.83
N LYS A 226 17.88 -17.18 -16.74
CA LYS A 226 17.52 -16.20 -15.68
C LYS A 226 18.66 -15.27 -15.25
N PHE A 227 19.89 -15.78 -15.13
CA PHE A 227 21.06 -15.03 -14.68
C PHE A 227 21.86 -14.38 -15.82
N LYS A 228 21.21 -14.09 -16.94
CA LYS A 228 21.70 -13.16 -17.97
C LYS A 228 20.99 -11.82 -17.89
N HIS A 229 21.60 -10.80 -18.46
CA HIS A 229 20.97 -9.48 -18.51
C HIS A 229 19.71 -9.55 -19.38
N PHE A 230 18.72 -8.71 -19.09
CA PHE A 230 17.46 -8.69 -19.86
C PHE A 230 17.66 -8.51 -21.37
N ILE A 231 18.62 -7.67 -21.77
CA ILE A 231 18.99 -7.44 -23.18
C ILE A 231 19.49 -8.72 -23.86
N GLU A 232 20.12 -9.64 -23.13
CA GLU A 232 20.63 -10.92 -23.65
C GLU A 232 19.58 -12.05 -23.59
N GLY A 233 18.31 -11.72 -23.32
CA GLY A 233 17.24 -12.69 -23.13
C GLY A 233 17.23 -13.37 -21.76
N GLY A 234 17.84 -12.75 -20.74
CA GLY A 234 17.72 -13.16 -19.33
C GLY A 234 16.68 -12.35 -18.56
N ASP A 235 16.81 -12.30 -17.23
CA ASP A 235 15.85 -11.59 -16.36
C ASP A 235 16.45 -10.54 -15.45
N TYR A 236 17.78 -10.50 -15.28
CA TYR A 236 18.38 -9.52 -14.38
C TYR A 236 18.54 -8.14 -15.04
N GLY A 237 18.51 -7.13 -14.19
CA GLY A 237 18.77 -5.74 -14.51
C GLY A 237 17.57 -4.89 -14.91
N ASN A 238 17.85 -3.75 -15.54
CA ASN A 238 16.83 -2.77 -15.88
C ASN A 238 16.05 -3.25 -17.09
N ARG A 239 14.73 -3.41 -16.91
CA ARG A 239 13.78 -3.81 -17.95
C ARG A 239 12.85 -2.67 -18.37
N GLU A 240 13.09 -1.48 -17.83
CA GLU A 240 12.26 -0.29 -18.05
C GLU A 240 10.78 -0.60 -17.80
N GLU A 241 9.91 -0.34 -18.77
CA GLU A 241 8.46 -0.59 -18.69
C GLU A 241 8.09 -2.09 -18.69
N ASN A 242 8.98 -2.98 -19.15
CA ASN A 242 8.72 -4.42 -19.22
C ASN A 242 8.66 -5.07 -17.82
N ILE A 243 9.09 -4.37 -16.77
CA ILE A 243 8.90 -4.82 -15.39
C ILE A 243 7.41 -5.03 -15.07
N ASN A 244 6.52 -4.25 -15.69
CA ASN A 244 5.09 -4.31 -15.42
C ASN A 244 4.48 -5.66 -15.84
N ALA A 245 4.99 -6.28 -16.91
CA ALA A 245 4.59 -7.62 -17.31
C ALA A 245 5.05 -8.67 -16.28
N LEU A 246 6.29 -8.57 -15.81
CA LEU A 246 6.82 -9.46 -14.77
C LEU A 246 6.05 -9.31 -13.44
N ILE A 247 5.75 -8.08 -13.03
CA ILE A 247 4.94 -7.82 -11.83
C ILE A 247 3.59 -8.52 -11.95
N ARG A 248 2.89 -8.39 -13.09
CA ARG A 248 1.58 -9.04 -13.29
C ARG A 248 1.66 -10.57 -13.24
N GLN A 249 2.74 -11.17 -13.75
CA GLN A 249 2.96 -12.62 -13.66
C GLN A 249 3.25 -13.08 -12.22
N MET A 250 3.81 -12.21 -11.39
CA MET A 250 4.19 -12.52 -10.01
C MET A 250 3.16 -12.04 -8.96
N ASN A 251 2.14 -11.29 -9.38
CA ASN A 251 1.17 -10.64 -8.50
C ASN A 251 -0.09 -11.47 -8.27
#